data_AF-A0A4R6JD70-F1
#
_entry.id   AF-A0A4R6JD70-F1
#
_cell.length_a   1.000
_cell.length_b   1.000
_cell.length_c   1.000
_cell.angle_alpha   90.00
_cell.angle_beta   90.00
_cell.angle_gamma   90.00
#
_symmetry.space_group_name_H-M   'P 1'
#
loop_
_entity.id
_entity.type
_entity.pdbx_description
1 polymer ?
#
loop_
_entity_poly.entity_id
_entity_poly.type
_entity_poly.pdbx_seq_one_letter_code
_entity_poly.pdbx_strand_id
1 'polypeptide(L)'
;MRGLVSTFVAAVLLTTSMAGTASAEPVPDEWCLGTPSVSETHSSFEGTLSDTPLQVPIRVRLITGPLFEICTGMTAIVQKADGSHRTVVPLDRNADSSSGPPVWAKYGYLSAPVADGAGSWVVTKVTWGAKFLDVSVPFRVVRTSTLTVEQPARTSGTARTTITGVARQYTSTGAQAPSANRKVDIMHQAGFRLTTATTDSTGRYRATVAFTQNTSLRATMAATAAAGPAYTDFVTAHKLLAMSYLTAATTANVNTLWKVSGTVFPGKLWTALELWNGKTWSAAGSAGYTAANGSYARYWKPNRAGTFRLRVVVSGPRLDNSPWSREVTVTVKQLPQQPTYLTGTIAPTAGPPVKYLTKMSSFGFLKIRRADGSLGPVANARVDVLAKRPADAGWHVVGGSYTTSSGYFYNNWQVGFAAGETFTAVLRYTTTLPRTASTTSTTFGPFTVQP
;
A
#
# COMPACT_ATOMS: atom_id res chain seq x y z
N MET A 1 45.04 -70.23 43.23
CA MET A 1 45.49 -70.45 41.84
C MET A 1 45.38 -71.92 41.53
N ARG A 2 44.75 -72.29 40.41
CA ARG A 2 44.54 -73.65 39.91
C ARG A 2 43.66 -74.59 40.76
N GLY A 3 42.72 -75.23 40.06
CA GLY A 3 42.37 -76.64 40.22
C GLY A 3 41.17 -76.97 41.09
N LEU A 4 40.12 -77.53 40.48
CA LEU A 4 39.36 -78.73 40.91
C LEU A 4 38.22 -78.91 39.90
N VAL A 5 38.36 -79.84 38.95
CA VAL A 5 37.96 -81.26 39.01
C VAL A 5 36.49 -81.44 38.62
N SER A 6 36.36 -82.19 37.52
CA SER A 6 35.15 -82.70 36.88
C SER A 6 34.26 -83.52 37.80
N THR A 7 32.94 -83.38 37.60
CA THR A 7 31.99 -84.48 37.78
C THR A 7 31.11 -84.56 36.55
N PHE A 8 31.30 -85.65 35.80
CA PHE A 8 30.46 -86.09 34.70
C PHE A 8 29.11 -86.59 35.25
N VAL A 9 28.00 -86.10 34.72
CA VAL A 9 26.72 -86.83 34.73
C VAL A 9 26.29 -86.98 33.28
N ALA A 10 26.36 -88.23 32.80
CA ALA A 10 25.85 -88.65 31.52
C ALA A 10 24.32 -88.70 31.58
N ALA A 11 23.65 -87.83 30.83
CA ALA A 11 22.25 -87.99 30.47
C ALA A 11 22.19 -88.34 28.98
N VAL A 12 21.90 -89.61 28.73
CA VAL A 12 21.52 -90.14 27.41
C VAL A 12 20.16 -89.51 27.06
N LEU A 13 20.15 -88.58 26.10
CA LEU A 13 18.95 -88.23 25.35
C LEU A 13 19.16 -88.62 23.89
N LEU A 14 18.53 -89.72 23.49
CA LEU A 14 18.23 -90.01 22.10
C LEU A 14 17.42 -88.84 21.54
N THR A 15 18.04 -87.98 20.74
CA THR A 15 17.32 -87.11 19.81
C THR A 15 17.38 -87.76 18.45
N THR A 16 16.28 -88.42 18.10
CA THR A 16 15.97 -88.84 16.74
C THR A 16 16.02 -87.60 15.85
N SER A 17 16.98 -87.58 14.93
CA SER A 17 17.05 -86.60 13.84
C SER A 17 15.88 -86.86 12.88
N MET A 18 14.70 -86.32 13.19
CA MET A 18 13.67 -86.13 12.18
C MET A 18 14.09 -84.93 11.33
N ALA A 19 14.75 -85.22 10.21
CA ALA A 19 14.73 -84.35 9.05
C ALA A 19 13.29 -84.32 8.53
N GLY A 20 12.44 -83.54 9.20
CA GLY A 20 11.18 -83.12 8.65
C GLY A 20 11.49 -82.21 7.48
N THR A 21 11.44 -82.75 6.26
CA THR A 21 11.15 -81.94 5.08
C THR A 21 9.79 -81.29 5.36
N ALA A 22 9.81 -80.06 5.86
CA ALA A 22 8.65 -79.20 5.83
C ALA A 22 8.33 -79.01 4.34
N SER A 23 7.44 -79.88 3.84
CA SER A 23 6.68 -79.60 2.62
C SER A 23 5.97 -78.29 2.90
N ALA A 24 6.50 -77.19 2.36
CA ALA A 24 5.75 -75.95 2.29
C ALA A 24 4.42 -76.31 1.65
N GLU A 25 3.32 -76.20 2.41
CA GLU A 25 1.99 -76.32 1.83
C GLU A 25 1.94 -75.40 0.60
N PRO A 26 1.46 -75.88 -0.55
CA PRO A 26 1.33 -75.04 -1.73
C PRO A 26 0.48 -73.84 -1.33
N VAL A 27 1.08 -72.66 -1.46
CA VAL A 27 0.41 -71.38 -1.24
C VAL A 27 -0.93 -71.42 -1.99
N PRO A 28 -2.08 -71.27 -1.31
CA PRO A 28 -3.37 -71.35 -1.97
C PRO A 28 -3.41 -70.40 -3.16
N ASP A 29 -3.84 -70.97 -4.27
CA ASP A 29 -3.74 -70.40 -5.61
C ASP A 29 -4.39 -69.02 -5.79
N GLU A 30 -5.25 -68.62 -4.84
CA GLU A 30 -6.04 -67.39 -4.81
C GLU A 30 -5.34 -66.21 -4.13
N TRP A 31 -4.19 -66.43 -3.46
CA TRP A 31 -3.57 -65.41 -2.60
C TRP A 31 -2.89 -64.25 -3.35
N CYS A 32 -2.47 -64.48 -4.60
CA CYS A 32 -1.83 -63.45 -5.43
C CYS A 32 -2.83 -62.64 -6.29
N LEU A 33 -4.05 -63.14 -6.51
CA LEU A 33 -5.06 -62.49 -7.34
C LEU A 33 -6.06 -61.70 -6.49
N GLY A 34 -5.60 -60.56 -5.94
CA GLY A 34 -6.47 -59.62 -5.24
C GLY A 34 -7.19 -58.66 -6.20
N THR A 35 -8.24 -57.99 -5.71
CA THR A 35 -8.88 -56.90 -6.44
C THR A 35 -7.86 -55.78 -6.68
N PRO A 36 -7.60 -55.39 -7.95
CA PRO A 36 -6.72 -54.28 -8.23
C PRO A 36 -7.35 -52.99 -7.73
N SER A 37 -6.49 -52.03 -7.41
CA SER A 37 -6.88 -50.65 -7.16
C SER A 37 -5.89 -49.72 -7.85
N VAL A 38 -6.32 -48.49 -8.08
CA VAL A 38 -5.44 -47.40 -8.49
C VAL A 38 -5.31 -46.49 -7.28
N SER A 39 -4.10 -46.12 -6.89
CA SER A 39 -3.86 -45.22 -5.72
C SER A 39 -4.63 -43.91 -5.92
N GLU A 40 -5.26 -43.22 -4.95
CA GLU A 40 -5.12 -43.21 -3.49
C GLU A 40 -6.48 -43.43 -2.78
N THR A 41 -6.54 -44.45 -1.94
CA THR A 41 -7.65 -44.77 -1.01
C THR A 41 -9.08 -44.86 -1.58
N HIS A 42 -9.40 -46.08 -2.05
CA HIS A 42 -10.71 -46.74 -2.00
C HIS A 42 -11.83 -46.45 -3.00
N SER A 43 -11.69 -45.61 -4.04
CA SER A 43 -12.70 -45.65 -5.13
C SER A 43 -12.37 -44.91 -6.42
N SER A 44 -11.50 -43.90 -6.43
CA SER A 44 -11.25 -43.11 -7.64
C SER A 44 -9.84 -42.51 -7.66
N PHE A 45 -9.07 -42.84 -8.70
CA PHE A 45 -7.86 -42.10 -9.05
C PHE A 45 -8.17 -41.05 -10.10
N GLU A 46 -7.82 -39.80 -9.81
CA GLU A 46 -7.79 -38.70 -10.76
C GLU A 46 -6.35 -38.21 -10.91
N GLY A 47 -5.68 -38.71 -11.94
CA GLY A 47 -4.30 -38.34 -12.26
C GLY A 47 -4.23 -37.14 -13.20
N THR A 48 -3.24 -36.26 -13.01
CA THR A 48 -3.01 -35.10 -13.91
C THR A 48 -1.81 -35.35 -14.83
N LEU A 49 -2.06 -35.44 -16.13
CA LEU A 49 -1.05 -35.60 -17.19
C LEU A 49 -0.53 -34.21 -17.65
N SER A 50 0.79 -34.01 -17.58
CA SER A 50 1.47 -32.81 -18.07
C SER A 50 1.93 -32.97 -19.53
N ASP A 51 2.94 -32.21 -19.93
CA ASP A 51 3.78 -32.40 -21.12
C ASP A 51 4.61 -33.71 -21.12
N THR A 52 4.64 -34.44 -20.01
CA THR A 52 5.31 -35.73 -19.88
C THR A 52 4.30 -36.86 -19.64
N PRO A 53 4.58 -38.10 -20.07
CA PRO A 53 3.72 -39.24 -19.79
C PRO A 53 3.49 -39.43 -18.29
N LEU A 54 2.23 -39.59 -17.90
CA LEU A 54 1.86 -39.82 -16.51
C LEU A 54 2.08 -41.29 -16.17
N GLN A 55 2.79 -41.54 -15.07
CA GLN A 55 2.94 -42.88 -14.51
C GLN A 55 1.82 -43.12 -13.50
N VAL A 56 0.83 -43.92 -13.88
CA VAL A 56 -0.32 -44.26 -13.04
C VAL A 56 -0.03 -45.55 -12.28
N PRO A 57 0.05 -45.52 -10.93
CA PRO A 57 0.33 -46.71 -10.14
C PRO A 57 -0.87 -47.64 -10.09
N ILE A 58 -0.77 -48.79 -10.76
CA ILE A 58 -1.72 -49.89 -10.68
C ILE A 58 -1.23 -50.84 -9.60
N ARG A 59 -2.05 -51.14 -8.59
CA ARG A 59 -1.66 -52.02 -7.48
C ARG A 59 -2.67 -53.13 -7.25
N VAL A 60 -2.20 -54.25 -6.75
CA VAL A 60 -3.02 -55.39 -6.34
C VAL A 60 -2.77 -55.65 -4.85
N ARG A 61 -3.85 -55.74 -4.07
CA ARG A 61 -3.79 -56.09 -2.66
C ARG A 61 -3.37 -57.56 -2.52
N LEU A 62 -2.31 -57.83 -1.77
CA LEU A 62 -2.01 -59.19 -1.31
C LEU A 62 -2.76 -59.44 -0.01
N ILE A 63 -3.31 -60.64 0.14
CA ILE A 63 -4.24 -60.98 1.22
C ILE A 63 -3.50 -61.28 2.54
N THR A 64 -2.20 -61.59 2.51
CA THR A 64 -1.42 -62.00 3.69
C THR A 64 0.06 -61.57 3.61
N GLY A 65 0.72 -61.39 4.77
CA GLY A 65 2.14 -61.04 4.92
C GLY A 65 3.11 -62.10 4.36
N PRO A 66 4.36 -62.20 4.85
CA PRO A 66 5.68 -62.28 4.15
C PRO A 66 5.82 -62.91 2.73
N LEU A 67 4.76 -63.13 1.97
CA LEU A 67 4.70 -63.84 0.69
C LEU A 67 5.08 -62.97 -0.52
N PHE A 68 5.83 -61.89 -0.28
CA PHE A 68 6.21 -60.90 -1.30
C PHE A 68 7.04 -61.49 -2.44
N GLU A 69 7.80 -62.54 -2.17
CA GLU A 69 8.66 -63.22 -3.14
C GLU A 69 7.90 -64.21 -4.03
N ILE A 70 6.69 -64.64 -3.63
CA ILE A 70 5.97 -65.73 -4.30
C ILE A 70 5.06 -65.20 -5.43
N CYS A 71 4.52 -63.99 -5.28
CA CYS A 71 3.66 -63.36 -6.30
C CYS A 71 4.47 -62.57 -7.34
N THR A 72 5.45 -63.21 -8.01
CA THR A 72 6.22 -62.62 -9.12
C THR A 72 5.56 -62.89 -10.48
N GLY A 73 5.89 -62.08 -11.50
CA GLY A 73 5.34 -62.25 -12.85
C GLY A 73 3.87 -61.82 -13.01
N MET A 74 3.33 -61.08 -12.05
CA MET A 74 1.97 -60.54 -12.15
C MET A 74 1.88 -59.44 -13.19
N THR A 75 0.76 -59.41 -13.90
CA THR A 75 0.46 -58.37 -14.89
C THR A 75 -0.98 -57.89 -14.77
N ALA A 76 -1.23 -56.64 -15.10
CA ALA A 76 -2.58 -56.08 -15.24
C ALA A 76 -2.81 -55.64 -16.69
N ILE A 77 -3.96 -56.00 -17.26
CA ILE A 77 -4.42 -55.45 -18.53
C ILE A 77 -5.22 -54.20 -18.23
N VAL A 78 -4.77 -53.09 -18.82
CA VAL A 78 -5.39 -51.78 -18.64
C VAL A 78 -5.67 -51.20 -20.02
N GLN A 79 -6.85 -50.60 -20.20
CA GLN A 79 -7.25 -50.00 -21.47
C GLN A 79 -8.12 -48.77 -21.23
N LYS A 80 -8.24 -47.91 -22.25
CA LYS A 80 -9.25 -46.85 -22.22
C LYS A 80 -10.64 -47.44 -22.33
N ALA A 81 -11.63 -46.73 -21.80
CA ALA A 81 -13.03 -47.16 -21.81
C ALA A 81 -13.61 -47.31 -23.23
N ASP A 82 -13.01 -46.64 -24.23
CA ASP A 82 -13.34 -46.78 -25.65
C ASP A 82 -12.66 -47.99 -26.33
N GLY A 83 -11.89 -48.78 -25.58
CA GLY A 83 -11.16 -49.96 -26.06
C GLY A 83 -9.76 -49.66 -26.64
N SER A 84 -9.38 -48.38 -26.78
CA SER A 84 -8.04 -48.00 -27.23
C SER A 84 -6.98 -48.14 -26.13
N HIS A 85 -5.70 -48.06 -26.51
CA HIS A 85 -4.54 -48.08 -25.58
C HIS A 85 -4.47 -49.28 -24.63
N ARG A 86 -4.99 -50.42 -25.07
CA ARG A 86 -4.88 -51.68 -24.32
C ARG A 86 -3.42 -52.05 -24.12
N THR A 87 -2.98 -52.08 -22.87
CA THR A 87 -1.59 -52.26 -22.46
C THR A 87 -1.51 -53.27 -21.32
N VAL A 88 -0.42 -54.04 -21.31
CA VAL A 88 -0.07 -54.93 -20.20
C VAL A 88 0.90 -54.19 -19.28
N VAL A 89 0.52 -54.01 -18.02
CA VAL A 89 1.32 -53.36 -16.98
C VAL A 89 1.95 -54.45 -16.11
N PRO A 90 3.28 -54.61 -16.08
CA PRO A 90 3.94 -55.51 -15.15
C PRO A 90 3.77 -54.98 -13.71
N LEU A 91 3.37 -55.85 -12.79
CA LEU A 91 3.22 -55.55 -11.36
C LEU A 91 4.42 -56.10 -10.59
N ASP A 92 5.61 -55.65 -10.97
CA ASP A 92 6.90 -56.18 -10.55
C ASP A 92 7.51 -55.45 -9.35
N ARG A 93 6.92 -54.33 -8.91
CA ARG A 93 7.44 -53.53 -7.79
C ARG A 93 6.78 -53.90 -6.47
N ASN A 94 7.60 -53.91 -5.42
CA ASN A 94 7.17 -54.05 -4.04
C ASN A 94 6.94 -52.68 -3.43
N ALA A 95 5.79 -52.49 -2.79
CA ALA A 95 5.51 -51.31 -2.00
C ALA A 95 6.48 -51.13 -0.83
N ASP A 96 7.08 -49.95 -0.68
CA ASP A 96 7.82 -49.53 0.51
C ASP A 96 7.00 -48.49 1.30
N SER A 97 6.92 -48.64 2.61
CA SER A 97 5.96 -47.92 3.48
C SER A 97 6.16 -46.40 3.59
N SER A 98 7.13 -45.79 2.89
CA SER A 98 7.51 -44.39 3.08
C SER A 98 6.75 -43.37 2.22
N SER A 99 6.30 -43.76 1.04
CA SER A 99 5.57 -42.85 0.12
C SER A 99 4.77 -43.57 -0.97
N GLY A 100 4.73 -44.91 -0.92
CA GLY A 100 4.14 -45.76 -1.94
C GLY A 100 2.79 -46.36 -1.54
N PRO A 101 2.25 -47.27 -2.36
CA PRO A 101 1.16 -48.13 -1.93
C PRO A 101 1.51 -48.89 -0.63
N PRO A 102 0.52 -49.44 0.10
CA PRO A 102 0.80 -50.16 1.35
C PRO A 102 1.75 -51.34 1.11
N VAL A 103 2.65 -51.62 2.06
CA VAL A 103 3.70 -52.67 1.93
C VAL A 103 3.18 -54.02 1.48
N TRP A 104 1.92 -54.34 1.76
CA TRP A 104 1.23 -55.56 1.33
C TRP A 104 0.79 -55.57 -0.15
N ALA A 105 1.19 -54.59 -0.97
CA ALA A 105 0.76 -54.49 -2.37
C ALA A 105 1.92 -54.69 -3.35
N LYS A 106 1.61 -55.37 -4.46
CA LYS A 106 2.42 -55.34 -5.68
C LYS A 106 1.90 -54.26 -6.59
N TYR A 107 2.78 -53.55 -7.26
CA TYR A 107 2.37 -52.47 -8.14
C TYR A 107 3.25 -52.33 -9.37
N GLY A 108 2.71 -51.63 -10.36
CA GLY A 108 3.37 -51.25 -11.61
C GLY A 108 2.88 -49.89 -12.07
N TYR A 109 3.53 -49.33 -13.08
CA TYR A 109 3.13 -48.05 -13.65
C TYR A 109 2.58 -48.21 -15.06
N LEU A 110 1.35 -47.75 -15.26
CA LEU A 110 0.82 -47.48 -16.59
C LEU A 110 1.37 -46.14 -17.07
N SER A 111 2.02 -46.12 -18.23
CA SER A 111 2.46 -44.89 -18.88
C SER A 111 1.36 -44.35 -19.80
N ALA A 112 0.61 -43.35 -19.36
CA ALA A 112 -0.44 -42.74 -20.17
C ALA A 112 0.16 -41.77 -21.21
N PRO A 113 -0.08 -41.96 -22.53
CA PRO A 113 0.56 -41.16 -23.57
C PRO A 113 0.08 -39.70 -23.61
N VAL A 114 1.00 -38.79 -23.94
CA VAL A 114 0.74 -37.34 -24.04
C VAL A 114 -0.04 -36.96 -25.31
N ALA A 115 -0.37 -37.87 -26.23
CA ALA A 115 -1.23 -37.57 -27.37
C ALA A 115 -2.72 -37.77 -27.03
N ASP A 116 -3.05 -38.84 -26.33
CA ASP A 116 -4.44 -39.32 -26.21
C ASP A 116 -4.68 -40.18 -24.95
N GLY A 117 -3.76 -40.20 -23.99
CA GLY A 117 -3.88 -40.95 -22.74
C GLY A 117 -4.83 -40.34 -21.71
N ALA A 118 -5.51 -39.23 -22.02
CA ALA A 118 -6.52 -38.64 -21.15
C ALA A 118 -7.90 -39.29 -21.36
N GLY A 119 -8.74 -39.26 -20.33
CA GLY A 119 -10.09 -39.80 -20.34
C GLY A 119 -10.28 -40.92 -19.32
N SER A 120 -11.34 -41.70 -19.53
CA SER A 120 -11.68 -42.84 -18.69
C SER A 120 -10.86 -44.06 -19.08
N TRP A 121 -10.29 -44.72 -18.08
CA TRP A 121 -9.54 -45.96 -18.20
C TRP A 121 -10.18 -47.02 -17.31
N VAL A 122 -9.87 -48.28 -17.60
CA VAL A 122 -10.35 -49.42 -16.83
C VAL A 122 -9.25 -50.49 -16.76
N VAL A 123 -9.01 -50.99 -15.55
CA VAL A 123 -8.30 -52.26 -15.37
C VAL A 123 -9.30 -53.38 -15.64
N THR A 124 -9.01 -54.23 -16.63
CA THR A 124 -9.95 -55.27 -17.10
C THR A 124 -9.58 -56.67 -16.65
N LYS A 125 -8.28 -56.90 -16.39
CA LYS A 125 -7.79 -58.24 -16.04
C LYS A 125 -6.51 -58.16 -15.23
N VAL A 126 -6.35 -59.04 -14.24
CA VAL A 126 -5.08 -59.30 -13.55
C VAL A 126 -4.69 -60.74 -13.83
N THR A 127 -3.42 -60.99 -14.12
CA THR A 127 -2.90 -62.33 -14.46
C THR A 127 -1.67 -62.65 -13.61
N TRP A 128 -1.59 -63.91 -13.16
CA TRP A 128 -0.45 -64.47 -12.45
C TRP A 128 -0.23 -65.92 -12.93
N GLY A 129 0.87 -66.17 -13.65
CA GLY A 129 1.08 -67.45 -14.33
C GLY A 129 -0.05 -67.74 -15.32
N ALA A 130 -0.66 -68.93 -15.21
CA ALA A 130 -1.81 -69.33 -16.02
C ALA A 130 -3.17 -68.83 -15.48
N LYS A 131 -3.20 -68.25 -14.28
CA LYS A 131 -4.43 -67.82 -13.61
C LYS A 131 -4.74 -66.37 -13.89
N PHE A 132 -6.02 -66.03 -13.87
CA PHE A 132 -6.46 -64.66 -14.05
C PHE A 132 -7.73 -64.32 -13.27
N LEU A 133 -7.89 -63.03 -13.02
CA LEU A 133 -9.07 -62.42 -12.45
C LEU A 133 -9.57 -61.34 -13.40
N ASP A 134 -10.77 -61.51 -13.94
CA ASP A 134 -11.44 -60.46 -14.71
C ASP A 134 -12.04 -59.44 -13.74
N VAL A 135 -11.82 -58.17 -14.03
CA VAL A 135 -12.15 -57.05 -13.14
C VAL A 135 -12.69 -55.88 -13.96
N SER A 136 -13.35 -54.93 -13.28
CA SER A 136 -13.73 -53.65 -13.87
C SER A 136 -13.47 -52.55 -12.86
N VAL A 137 -12.25 -52.02 -12.88
CA VAL A 137 -11.83 -50.95 -11.98
C VAL A 137 -11.64 -49.67 -12.80
N PRO A 138 -12.66 -48.80 -12.87
CA PRO A 138 -12.57 -47.56 -13.62
C PRO A 138 -11.71 -46.53 -12.89
N PHE A 139 -10.95 -45.74 -13.64
CA PHE A 139 -10.24 -44.57 -13.16
C PHE A 139 -10.15 -43.51 -14.26
N ARG A 140 -9.72 -42.29 -13.90
CA ARG A 140 -9.66 -41.18 -14.84
C ARG A 140 -8.29 -40.53 -14.87
N VAL A 141 -7.83 -40.25 -16.08
CA VAL A 141 -6.66 -39.40 -16.32
C VAL A 141 -7.15 -38.10 -16.94
N VAL A 142 -6.88 -36.97 -16.31
CA VAL A 142 -7.14 -35.64 -16.85
C VAL A 142 -5.83 -34.98 -17.24
N ARG A 143 -5.88 -34.02 -18.16
CA ARG A 143 -4.70 -33.21 -18.50
C ARG A 143 -4.70 -31.90 -17.73
N THR A 144 -3.50 -31.44 -17.38
CA THR A 144 -3.29 -30.09 -16.86
C THR A 144 -3.86 -29.10 -17.87
N SER A 145 -4.74 -28.22 -17.40
CA SER A 145 -5.20 -27.12 -18.24
C SER A 145 -4.08 -26.09 -18.41
N THR A 146 -4.13 -25.32 -19.48
CA THR A 146 -3.23 -24.17 -19.67
C THR A 146 -3.94 -22.91 -19.24
N LEU A 147 -3.26 -22.07 -18.47
CA LEU A 147 -3.76 -20.80 -18.01
C LEU A 147 -2.73 -19.73 -18.35
N THR A 148 -3.18 -18.57 -18.79
CA THR A 148 -2.33 -17.42 -19.10
C THR A 148 -2.81 -16.22 -18.32
N VAL A 149 -1.87 -15.34 -17.95
CA VAL A 149 -2.16 -14.00 -17.43
C VAL A 149 -1.54 -13.02 -18.40
N GLU A 150 -2.37 -12.22 -19.05
CA GLU A 150 -1.89 -11.07 -19.81
C GLU A 150 -1.50 -10.01 -18.78
N GLN A 151 -0.21 -9.68 -18.70
CA GLN A 151 0.24 -8.62 -17.80
C GLN A 151 -0.52 -7.34 -18.14
N PRO A 152 -1.20 -6.70 -17.18
CA PRO A 152 -1.74 -5.38 -17.44
C PRO A 152 -0.58 -4.45 -17.76
N ALA A 153 -0.74 -3.64 -18.81
CA ALA A 153 0.15 -2.49 -19.04
C ALA A 153 0.29 -1.69 -17.74
N ARG A 154 1.47 -1.11 -17.46
CA ARG A 154 1.72 -0.32 -16.24
C ARG A 154 0.55 0.64 -15.98
N THR A 155 -0.13 0.51 -14.85
CA THR A 155 -1.36 1.27 -14.62
C THR A 155 -1.12 2.50 -13.77
N SER A 156 -1.53 3.66 -14.30
CA SER A 156 -1.71 4.90 -13.53
C SER A 156 -3.19 5.11 -13.21
N GLY A 157 -3.50 5.83 -12.12
CA GLY A 157 -4.88 6.20 -11.79
C GLY A 157 -5.54 5.28 -10.78
N THR A 158 -6.85 5.03 -10.94
CA THR A 158 -7.70 4.39 -9.91
C THR A 158 -7.10 3.09 -9.39
N ALA A 159 -7.40 2.76 -8.13
CA ALA A 159 -6.83 1.58 -7.46
C ALA A 159 -7.19 0.25 -8.14
N ARG A 160 -8.11 0.25 -9.13
CA ARG A 160 -8.59 -0.95 -9.81
C ARG A 160 -7.94 -1.11 -11.19
N THR A 161 -7.41 -2.29 -11.44
CA THR A 161 -6.86 -2.69 -12.74
C THR A 161 -7.58 -3.95 -13.23
N THR A 162 -7.81 -4.01 -14.53
CA THR A 162 -8.29 -5.23 -15.17
C THR A 162 -7.11 -6.13 -15.50
N ILE A 163 -7.22 -7.40 -15.09
CA ILE A 163 -6.34 -8.49 -15.49
C ILE A 163 -7.14 -9.38 -16.42
N THR A 164 -6.55 -9.72 -17.57
CA THR A 164 -7.14 -10.62 -18.56
C THR A 164 -6.27 -11.86 -18.72
N GLY A 165 -6.84 -12.88 -19.34
CA GLY A 165 -6.12 -14.09 -19.67
C GLY A 165 -7.03 -15.12 -20.31
N VAL A 166 -6.45 -16.26 -20.64
CA VAL A 166 -7.12 -17.36 -21.33
C VAL A 166 -6.88 -18.66 -20.58
N ALA A 167 -7.94 -19.42 -20.37
CA ALA A 167 -7.92 -20.80 -19.91
C ALA A 167 -8.26 -21.73 -21.07
N ARG A 168 -7.40 -22.70 -21.33
CA ARG A 168 -7.67 -23.80 -22.26
C ARG A 168 -7.53 -25.12 -21.54
N GLN A 169 -8.33 -26.08 -21.95
CA GLN A 169 -8.27 -27.45 -21.48
C GLN A 169 -8.00 -28.36 -22.67
N TYR A 170 -7.39 -29.50 -22.41
CA TYR A 170 -7.24 -30.50 -23.44
C TYR A 170 -8.50 -31.37 -23.54
N THR A 171 -8.92 -31.68 -24.75
CA THR A 171 -9.97 -32.66 -25.04
C THR A 171 -9.46 -34.07 -24.78
N SER A 172 -10.35 -35.06 -24.82
CA SER A 172 -10.00 -36.49 -24.77
C SER A 172 -9.06 -36.94 -25.89
N THR A 173 -9.03 -36.20 -27.00
CA THR A 173 -8.15 -36.42 -28.15
C THR A 173 -6.82 -35.63 -28.06
N GLY A 174 -6.57 -34.96 -26.94
CA GLY A 174 -5.34 -34.18 -26.71
C GLY A 174 -5.28 -32.84 -27.45
N ALA A 175 -6.37 -32.40 -28.09
CA ALA A 175 -6.45 -31.07 -28.69
C ALA A 175 -6.76 -30.00 -27.64
N GLN A 176 -6.23 -28.78 -27.75
CA GLN A 176 -6.60 -27.69 -26.86
C GLN A 176 -7.93 -27.05 -27.29
N ALA A 177 -8.85 -26.92 -26.34
CA ALA A 177 -10.13 -26.24 -26.50
C ALA A 177 -10.35 -25.18 -25.41
N PRO A 178 -11.23 -24.19 -25.63
CA PRO A 178 -11.66 -23.26 -24.59
C PRO A 178 -12.13 -23.97 -23.31
N SER A 179 -11.67 -23.52 -22.14
CA SER A 179 -12.19 -24.01 -20.86
C SER A 179 -13.21 -23.01 -20.33
N ALA A 180 -14.44 -23.10 -20.83
CA ALA A 180 -15.53 -22.18 -20.52
C ALA A 180 -16.19 -22.44 -19.15
N ASN A 181 -16.79 -21.41 -18.56
CA ASN A 181 -17.50 -21.48 -17.26
C ASN A 181 -16.63 -22.01 -16.11
N ARG A 182 -15.34 -21.66 -16.11
CA ARG A 182 -14.37 -22.04 -15.09
C ARG A 182 -14.06 -20.86 -14.20
N LYS A 183 -13.99 -21.13 -12.91
CA LYS A 183 -13.55 -20.14 -11.92
C LYS A 183 -12.02 -20.03 -11.94
N VAL A 184 -11.54 -18.82 -12.18
CA VAL A 184 -10.13 -18.43 -12.12
C VAL A 184 -9.93 -17.52 -10.93
N ASP A 185 -9.13 -17.96 -9.97
CA ASP A 185 -8.75 -17.17 -8.81
C ASP A 185 -7.44 -16.42 -9.12
N ILE A 186 -7.44 -15.12 -8.86
CA ILE A 186 -6.22 -14.29 -8.91
C ILE A 186 -5.66 -14.22 -7.50
N MET A 187 -4.47 -14.78 -7.32
CA MET A 187 -3.81 -14.97 -6.04
C MET A 187 -2.66 -14.00 -5.86
N HIS A 188 -2.53 -13.43 -4.67
CA HIS A 188 -1.34 -12.69 -4.27
C HIS A 188 -0.18 -13.65 -3.97
N GLN A 189 1.07 -13.21 -4.12
CA GLN A 189 2.26 -14.00 -3.75
C GLN A 189 2.26 -14.49 -2.29
N ALA A 190 1.61 -13.74 -1.39
CA ALA A 190 1.46 -14.13 0.01
C ALA A 190 0.37 -15.20 0.26
N GLY A 191 -0.24 -15.77 -0.80
CA GLY A 191 -1.13 -16.93 -0.71
C GLY A 191 -2.62 -16.60 -0.54
N PHE A 192 -3.02 -15.35 -0.36
CA PHE A 192 -4.43 -14.98 -0.29
C PHE A 192 -5.02 -14.62 -1.66
N ARG A 193 -6.32 -14.85 -1.82
CA ARG A 193 -7.06 -14.51 -3.05
C ARG A 193 -7.35 -13.02 -3.12
N LEU A 194 -6.98 -12.39 -4.23
CA LEU A 194 -7.26 -11.00 -4.54
C LEU A 194 -8.66 -10.82 -5.13
N THR A 195 -9.02 -11.67 -6.09
CA THR A 195 -10.34 -11.67 -6.74
C THR A 195 -10.57 -13.00 -7.45
N THR A 196 -11.74 -13.15 -8.04
CA THR A 196 -12.11 -14.29 -8.89
C THR A 196 -12.82 -13.81 -10.15
N ALA A 197 -12.69 -14.57 -11.23
CA ALA A 197 -13.42 -14.36 -12.48
C ALA A 197 -13.87 -15.70 -13.04
N THR A 198 -14.92 -15.67 -13.86
CA THR A 198 -15.38 -16.85 -14.60
C THR A 198 -14.97 -16.71 -16.06
N THR A 199 -14.49 -17.79 -16.67
CA THR A 199 -14.18 -17.81 -18.10
C THR A 199 -15.45 -17.81 -18.96
N ASP A 200 -15.43 -17.04 -20.04
CA ASP A 200 -16.50 -17.00 -21.04
C ASP A 200 -16.50 -18.24 -21.96
N SER A 201 -17.40 -18.26 -22.95
CA SER A 201 -17.50 -19.36 -23.93
C SER A 201 -16.24 -19.55 -24.77
N THR A 202 -15.38 -18.54 -24.85
CA THR A 202 -14.07 -18.59 -25.54
C THR A 202 -12.93 -18.94 -24.61
N GLY A 203 -13.20 -19.21 -23.33
CA GLY A 203 -12.20 -19.54 -22.32
C GLY A 203 -11.44 -18.30 -21.81
N ARG A 204 -11.86 -17.09 -22.18
CA ARG A 204 -11.23 -15.85 -21.70
C ARG A 204 -11.82 -15.46 -20.37
N TYR A 205 -11.00 -14.90 -19.48
CA TYR A 205 -11.49 -14.32 -18.23
C TYR A 205 -11.04 -12.86 -18.13
N ARG A 206 -11.84 -12.08 -17.39
CA ARG A 206 -11.56 -10.69 -17.08
C ARG A 206 -11.83 -10.46 -15.59
N ALA A 207 -10.78 -10.13 -14.85
CA ALA A 207 -10.83 -9.91 -13.42
C ALA A 207 -10.47 -8.46 -13.07
N THR A 208 -11.26 -7.80 -12.24
CA THR A 208 -10.88 -6.48 -11.71
C THR A 208 -10.24 -6.65 -10.34
N VAL A 209 -8.99 -6.20 -10.22
CA VAL A 209 -8.18 -6.30 -8.99
C VAL A 209 -7.91 -4.91 -8.45
N ALA A 210 -8.05 -4.72 -7.14
CA ALA A 210 -7.67 -3.49 -6.47
C ALA A 210 -6.26 -3.61 -5.86
N PHE A 211 -5.32 -2.78 -6.30
CA PHE A 211 -4.00 -2.62 -5.67
C PHE A 211 -3.50 -1.17 -5.79
N THR A 212 -2.80 -0.73 -4.75
CA THR A 212 -2.25 0.64 -4.62
C THR A 212 -0.73 0.66 -4.73
N GLN A 213 -0.11 -0.46 -5.10
CA GLN A 213 1.34 -0.61 -5.24
C GLN A 213 1.64 -1.77 -6.18
N ASN A 214 2.90 -1.90 -6.61
CA ASN A 214 3.36 -3.06 -7.37
C ASN A 214 3.01 -4.34 -6.62
N THR A 215 2.34 -5.25 -7.32
CA THR A 215 1.73 -6.43 -6.71
C THR A 215 2.07 -7.66 -7.54
N SER A 216 2.77 -8.61 -6.93
CA SER A 216 3.05 -9.93 -7.51
C SER A 216 1.84 -10.83 -7.36
N LEU A 217 1.38 -11.38 -8.48
CA LEU A 217 0.16 -12.19 -8.55
C LEU A 217 0.30 -13.34 -9.54
N ARG A 218 -0.57 -14.34 -9.40
CA ARG A 218 -0.75 -15.42 -10.37
C ARG A 218 -2.23 -15.75 -10.51
N ALA A 219 -2.64 -16.27 -11.66
CA ALA A 219 -3.93 -16.91 -11.81
C ALA A 219 -3.84 -18.40 -11.49
N THR A 220 -4.88 -18.95 -10.86
CA THR A 220 -5.04 -20.36 -10.52
C THR A 220 -6.44 -20.85 -10.85
N MET A 221 -6.56 -22.11 -11.27
CA MET A 221 -7.82 -22.77 -11.59
C MET A 221 -7.81 -24.18 -11.00
N ALA A 222 -8.84 -24.51 -10.22
CA ALA A 222 -8.97 -25.82 -9.59
C ALA A 222 -9.34 -26.91 -10.60
N ALA A 223 -8.96 -28.16 -10.33
CA ALA A 223 -9.37 -29.30 -11.15
C ALA A 223 -10.89 -29.46 -11.18
N THR A 224 -11.40 -30.07 -12.25
CA THR A 224 -12.75 -30.63 -12.35
C THR A 224 -12.64 -32.05 -12.83
N ALA A 225 -13.78 -32.77 -12.83
CA ALA A 225 -13.87 -34.07 -13.48
C ALA A 225 -13.24 -34.02 -14.90
N ALA A 226 -13.54 -33.00 -15.72
CA ALA A 226 -13.11 -32.95 -17.11
C ALA A 226 -11.69 -32.39 -17.36
N ALA A 227 -11.10 -31.69 -16.41
CA ALA A 227 -9.87 -30.93 -16.64
C ALA A 227 -9.02 -30.83 -15.37
N GLY A 228 -7.71 -31.02 -15.51
CA GLY A 228 -6.76 -30.85 -14.41
C GLY A 228 -6.66 -29.40 -13.94
N PRO A 229 -5.99 -29.17 -12.79
CA PRO A 229 -5.74 -27.83 -12.29
C PRO A 229 -4.80 -27.08 -13.25
N ALA A 230 -4.74 -25.75 -13.12
CA ALA A 230 -3.78 -24.92 -13.83
C ALA A 230 -3.37 -23.72 -12.97
N TYR A 231 -2.13 -23.29 -13.14
CA TYR A 231 -1.62 -22.06 -12.54
C TYR A 231 -0.62 -21.39 -13.48
N THR A 232 -0.43 -20.10 -13.27
CA THR A 232 0.61 -19.31 -13.94
C THR A 232 1.77 -19.06 -12.99
N ASP A 233 2.92 -18.70 -13.55
CA ASP A 233 4.01 -18.09 -12.78
C ASP A 233 3.58 -16.76 -12.17
N PHE A 234 4.33 -16.31 -11.17
CA PHE A 234 4.10 -14.99 -10.61
C PHE A 234 4.52 -13.91 -11.59
N VAL A 235 3.58 -13.01 -11.89
CA VAL A 235 3.80 -11.79 -12.66
C VAL A 235 3.59 -10.58 -11.78
N THR A 236 4.37 -9.53 -12.00
CA THR A 236 4.23 -8.27 -11.25
C THR A 236 3.30 -7.33 -12.00
N ALA A 237 2.17 -6.99 -11.40
CA ALA A 237 1.35 -5.87 -11.86
C ALA A 237 1.98 -4.57 -11.36
N HIS A 238 2.46 -3.76 -12.30
CA HIS A 238 3.16 -2.50 -12.03
C HIS A 238 2.17 -1.33 -11.85
N LYS A 239 2.40 -0.52 -10.81
CA LYS A 239 1.59 0.65 -10.46
C LYS A 239 2.42 1.92 -10.58
N LEU A 240 1.87 2.88 -11.33
CA LEU A 240 2.42 4.21 -11.49
C LEU A 240 1.69 5.21 -10.58
N LEU A 241 2.48 6.10 -10.00
CA LEU A 241 2.04 7.33 -9.37
C LEU A 241 1.58 8.31 -10.45
N ALA A 242 0.41 8.91 -10.24
CA ALA A 242 -0.09 10.03 -11.00
C ALA A 242 -0.39 11.21 -10.06
N MET A 243 -0.04 12.43 -10.47
CA MET A 243 -0.33 13.64 -9.71
C MET A 243 -0.94 14.71 -10.62
N SER A 244 -2.03 15.33 -10.13
CA SER A 244 -2.67 16.47 -10.79
C SER A 244 -1.73 17.67 -10.91
N TYR A 245 -2.12 18.67 -11.68
CA TYR A 245 -1.52 19.99 -11.53
C TYR A 245 -1.76 20.53 -10.11
N LEU A 246 -0.83 21.36 -9.64
CA LEU A 246 -0.93 22.00 -8.32
C LEU A 246 -1.94 23.15 -8.39
N THR A 247 -2.81 23.23 -7.40
CA THR A 247 -3.74 24.35 -7.18
C THR A 247 -3.20 25.22 -6.05
N ALA A 248 -2.72 26.41 -6.39
CA ALA A 248 -2.25 27.41 -5.43
C ALA A 248 -2.33 28.82 -6.01
N ALA A 249 -2.35 29.83 -5.13
CA ALA A 249 -2.19 31.22 -5.56
C ALA A 249 -0.74 31.47 -6.02
N THR A 250 -0.57 32.22 -7.11
CA THR A 250 0.76 32.62 -7.63
C THR A 250 1.41 33.73 -6.80
N THR A 251 0.66 34.31 -5.86
CA THR A 251 1.14 35.34 -4.93
C THR A 251 0.91 34.93 -3.49
N ALA A 252 1.81 35.39 -2.61
CA ALA A 252 1.73 35.23 -1.16
C ALA A 252 2.21 36.50 -0.47
N ASN A 253 1.97 36.60 0.84
CA ASN A 253 2.43 37.71 1.67
C ASN A 253 3.40 37.21 2.74
N VAL A 254 4.42 38.00 3.05
CA VAL A 254 5.34 37.72 4.16
C VAL A 254 4.55 37.47 5.45
N ASN A 255 4.96 36.46 6.20
CA ASN A 255 4.37 35.99 7.45
C ASN A 255 2.89 35.57 7.36
N THR A 256 2.37 35.30 6.15
CA THR A 256 1.02 34.78 5.94
C THR A 256 1.08 33.33 5.49
N LEU A 257 0.15 32.49 5.94
CA LEU A 257 0.09 31.09 5.53
C LEU A 257 -0.35 31.00 4.06
N TRP A 258 0.50 30.45 3.21
CA TRP A 258 0.19 30.12 1.82
C TRP A 258 -0.15 28.64 1.69
N LYS A 259 -1.14 28.32 0.86
CA LYS A 259 -1.67 26.95 0.67
C LYS A 259 -1.43 26.49 -0.76
N VAL A 260 -0.97 25.24 -0.90
CA VAL A 260 -0.98 24.48 -2.15
C VAL A 260 -1.72 23.17 -1.96
N SER A 261 -2.50 22.78 -2.95
CA SER A 261 -3.27 21.53 -2.92
C SER A 261 -3.22 20.82 -4.27
N GLY A 262 -3.59 19.54 -4.26
CA GLY A 262 -3.73 18.73 -5.46
C GLY A 262 -4.32 17.37 -5.13
N THR A 263 -4.32 16.48 -6.12
CA THR A 263 -4.68 15.07 -5.96
C THR A 263 -3.55 14.17 -6.47
N VAL A 264 -3.34 13.05 -5.79
CA VAL A 264 -2.41 11.99 -6.19
C VAL A 264 -3.12 10.66 -6.25
N PHE A 265 -2.67 9.79 -7.16
CA PHE A 265 -3.14 8.42 -7.26
C PHE A 265 -1.94 7.47 -7.32
N PRO A 266 -1.96 6.37 -6.56
CA PRO A 266 -2.98 5.98 -5.57
C PRO A 266 -3.06 6.94 -4.36
N GLY A 267 -4.08 6.81 -3.51
CA GLY A 267 -4.23 7.60 -2.28
C GLY A 267 -3.35 7.08 -1.13
N LYS A 268 -3.42 7.72 0.04
CA LYS A 268 -2.56 7.44 1.21
C LYS A 268 -1.05 7.49 0.92
N LEU A 269 -0.61 8.35 -0.01
CA LEU A 269 0.80 8.55 -0.29
C LEU A 269 1.38 9.63 0.61
N TRP A 270 2.68 9.56 0.90
CA TRP A 270 3.36 10.62 1.61
C TRP A 270 3.59 11.80 0.67
N THR A 271 3.29 13.02 1.11
CA THR A 271 3.63 14.23 0.37
C THR A 271 4.29 15.26 1.25
N ALA A 272 5.35 15.88 0.73
CA ALA A 272 6.13 16.92 1.39
C ALA A 272 6.23 18.16 0.49
N LEU A 273 6.10 19.34 1.11
CA LEU A 273 6.38 20.61 0.45
C LEU A 273 7.85 20.96 0.65
N GLU A 274 8.52 21.26 -0.45
CA GLU A 274 9.93 21.65 -0.47
C GLU A 274 10.10 23.03 -1.12
N LEU A 275 11.11 23.74 -0.66
CA LEU A 275 11.51 25.07 -1.11
C LEU A 275 12.92 24.99 -1.73
N TRP A 276 13.08 25.57 -2.91
CA TRP A 276 14.38 25.75 -3.53
C TRP A 276 15.15 26.89 -2.85
N ASN A 277 16.33 26.60 -2.30
CA ASN A 277 17.17 27.60 -1.64
C ASN A 277 18.23 28.23 -2.57
N GLY A 278 18.23 27.89 -3.86
CA GLY A 278 19.25 28.30 -4.83
C GLY A 278 20.21 27.18 -5.24
N LYS A 279 20.39 26.17 -4.38
CA LYS A 279 21.33 25.05 -4.59
C LYS A 279 20.67 23.68 -4.43
N THR A 280 19.79 23.54 -3.44
CA THR A 280 19.10 22.30 -3.11
C THR A 280 17.64 22.56 -2.75
N TRP A 281 16.84 21.49 -2.85
CA TRP A 281 15.51 21.46 -2.28
C TRP A 281 15.61 21.20 -0.77
N SER A 282 14.84 21.94 0.00
CA SER A 282 14.81 21.87 1.46
C SER A 282 13.37 21.80 1.96
N ALA A 283 13.12 21.15 3.09
CA ALA A 283 11.76 21.02 3.62
C ALA A 283 11.16 22.38 3.97
N ALA A 284 9.95 22.66 3.49
CA ALA A 284 9.21 23.90 3.78
C ALA A 284 8.38 23.81 5.08
N GLY A 285 8.51 22.72 5.84
CA GLY A 285 7.84 22.50 7.12
C GLY A 285 6.44 21.90 7.07
N SER A 286 5.94 21.50 5.89
CA SER A 286 4.62 20.85 5.75
C SER A 286 4.74 19.54 4.99
N ALA A 287 4.40 18.44 5.67
CA ALA A 287 4.39 17.09 5.12
C ALA A 287 3.31 16.23 5.78
N GLY A 288 2.95 15.11 5.15
CA GLY A 288 1.99 14.15 5.70
C GLY A 288 1.49 13.17 4.66
N TYR A 289 0.56 12.29 5.04
CA TYR A 289 -0.13 11.44 4.10
C TYR A 289 -1.27 12.17 3.38
N THR A 290 -1.59 11.76 2.16
CA THR A 290 -2.81 12.18 1.47
C THR A 290 -4.02 11.42 2.02
N ALA A 291 -5.22 11.94 1.78
CA ALA A 291 -6.45 11.22 2.06
C ALA A 291 -6.56 9.94 1.20
N ALA A 292 -7.53 9.08 1.54
CA ALA A 292 -7.81 7.85 0.79
C ALA A 292 -8.20 8.11 -0.67
N ASN A 293 -8.86 9.24 -0.94
CA ASN A 293 -9.19 9.70 -2.29
C ASN A 293 -8.03 10.46 -2.97
N GLY A 294 -6.84 10.52 -2.35
CA GLY A 294 -5.66 11.16 -2.92
C GLY A 294 -5.57 12.67 -2.72
N SER A 295 -6.57 13.32 -2.13
CA SER A 295 -6.52 14.77 -1.90
C SER A 295 -5.49 15.13 -0.82
N TYR A 296 -4.83 16.28 -1.01
CA TYR A 296 -3.91 16.83 -0.02
C TYR A 296 -3.86 18.35 -0.07
N ALA A 297 -3.44 18.95 1.04
CA ALA A 297 -3.06 20.35 1.12
C ALA A 297 -1.78 20.49 1.95
N ARG A 298 -0.85 21.33 1.50
CA ARG A 298 0.37 21.68 2.20
C ARG A 298 0.46 23.19 2.35
N TYR A 299 1.16 23.61 3.38
CA TYR A 299 1.21 25.00 3.80
C TYR A 299 2.64 25.47 3.97
N TRP A 300 2.87 26.73 3.63
CA TRP A 300 4.17 27.38 3.82
C TRP A 300 3.97 28.82 4.27
N LYS A 301 4.80 29.28 5.19
CA LYS A 301 4.77 30.65 5.71
C LYS A 301 6.09 31.34 5.33
N PRO A 302 6.13 32.13 4.24
CA PRO A 302 7.34 32.86 3.87
C PRO A 302 7.70 33.91 4.92
N ASN A 303 9.00 34.14 5.14
CA ASN A 303 9.51 35.14 6.08
C ASN A 303 10.15 36.36 5.41
N ARG A 304 10.25 36.37 4.07
CA ARG A 304 10.82 37.47 3.29
C ARG A 304 10.17 37.56 1.92
N ALA A 305 10.17 38.77 1.34
CA ALA A 305 9.67 39.00 -0.01
C ALA A 305 10.62 38.46 -1.08
N GLY A 306 10.09 38.24 -2.29
CA GLY A 306 10.84 37.74 -3.45
C GLY A 306 10.08 36.65 -4.21
N THR A 307 10.71 36.09 -5.24
CA THR A 307 10.17 34.97 -6.00
C THR A 307 10.78 33.66 -5.51
N PHE A 308 9.93 32.68 -5.22
CA PHE A 308 10.33 31.39 -4.68
C PHE A 308 9.82 30.26 -5.58
N ARG A 309 10.66 29.24 -5.75
CA ARG A 309 10.27 27.97 -6.36
C ARG A 309 9.98 26.97 -5.26
N LEU A 310 8.77 26.43 -5.27
CA LEU A 310 8.35 25.35 -4.40
C LEU A 310 8.04 24.12 -5.22
N ARG A 311 8.10 22.95 -4.59
CA ARG A 311 7.59 21.72 -5.20
C ARG A 311 6.88 20.86 -4.18
N VAL A 312 5.87 20.14 -4.63
CA VAL A 312 5.30 19.04 -3.86
C VAL A 312 5.96 17.76 -4.34
N VAL A 313 6.62 17.06 -3.42
CA VAL A 313 7.16 15.72 -3.65
C VAL A 313 6.14 14.72 -3.11
N VAL A 314 5.89 13.67 -3.88
CA VAL A 314 4.99 12.57 -3.55
C VAL A 314 5.81 11.29 -3.57
N SER A 315 5.71 10.50 -2.51
CA SER A 315 6.40 9.23 -2.38
C SER A 315 5.47 8.16 -1.84
N GLY A 316 5.58 6.97 -2.42
CA GLY A 316 4.95 5.75 -1.93
C GLY A 316 5.90 4.57 -2.06
N PRO A 317 5.77 3.55 -1.20
CA PRO A 317 6.51 2.32 -1.34
C PRO A 317 6.06 1.57 -2.60
N ARG A 318 7.00 0.89 -3.26
CA ARG A 318 6.72 -0.09 -4.33
C ARG A 318 5.87 0.50 -5.48
N LEU A 319 6.19 1.71 -5.90
CA LEU A 319 5.66 2.36 -7.12
C LEU A 319 6.84 2.61 -8.06
N ASP A 320 6.69 2.33 -9.36
CA ASP A 320 7.82 2.38 -10.31
C ASP A 320 8.43 3.78 -10.48
N ASN A 321 7.62 4.83 -10.34
CA ASN A 321 8.00 6.23 -10.58
C ASN A 321 7.92 7.08 -9.30
N SER A 322 8.16 6.46 -8.14
CA SER A 322 8.26 7.14 -6.83
C SER A 322 9.74 7.32 -6.44
N PRO A 323 10.15 8.52 -5.97
CA PRO A 323 9.33 9.71 -5.76
C PRO A 323 9.04 10.47 -7.07
N TRP A 324 7.92 11.20 -7.10
CA TRP A 324 7.55 12.12 -8.17
C TRP A 324 7.38 13.53 -7.62
N SER A 325 7.63 14.58 -8.41
CA SER A 325 7.38 15.95 -7.96
C SER A 325 6.77 16.86 -9.02
N ARG A 326 6.13 17.94 -8.58
CA ARG A 326 5.68 19.06 -9.42
C ARG A 326 6.03 20.37 -8.75
N GLU A 327 6.48 21.32 -9.55
CA GLU A 327 6.90 22.63 -9.10
C GLU A 327 5.81 23.70 -9.26
N VAL A 328 5.93 24.75 -8.47
CA VAL A 328 5.15 25.99 -8.57
C VAL A 328 6.03 27.18 -8.18
N THR A 329 5.89 28.27 -8.91
CA THR A 329 6.56 29.53 -8.61
C THR A 329 5.60 30.48 -7.90
N VAL A 330 6.05 31.09 -6.80
CA VAL A 330 5.25 31.99 -5.96
C VAL A 330 6.00 33.31 -5.79
N THR A 331 5.31 34.41 -6.06
CA THR A 331 5.81 35.76 -5.77
C THR A 331 5.31 36.20 -4.40
N VAL A 332 6.23 36.29 -3.44
CA VAL A 332 5.95 36.78 -2.08
C VAL A 332 6.14 38.29 -2.04
N LYS A 333 5.08 39.00 -1.65
CA LYS A 333 5.11 40.44 -1.46
C LYS A 333 5.36 40.75 0.01
N GLN A 334 6.22 41.74 0.25
CA GLN A 334 6.28 42.39 1.55
C GLN A 334 4.92 43.05 1.75
N LEU A 335 4.21 42.70 2.83
CA LEU A 335 3.09 43.54 3.24
C LEU A 335 3.68 44.92 3.51
N PRO A 336 3.13 45.98 2.90
CA PRO A 336 3.73 47.29 3.02
C PRO A 336 3.78 47.63 4.52
N GLN A 337 4.99 47.91 5.02
CA GLN A 337 5.20 48.45 6.36
C GLN A 337 4.63 49.87 6.31
N GLN A 338 3.33 50.03 6.55
CA GLN A 338 2.64 51.30 6.35
C GLN A 338 2.53 52.08 7.65
N PRO A 339 2.66 53.42 7.57
CA PRO A 339 2.78 54.28 8.74
C PRO A 339 1.54 54.22 9.63
N THR A 340 1.75 54.37 10.93
CA THR A 340 0.69 54.69 11.88
C THR A 340 0.26 56.14 11.60
N TYR A 341 -1.04 56.35 11.40
CA TYR A 341 -1.65 57.65 11.17
C TYR A 341 -2.11 58.22 12.52
N LEU A 342 -1.49 59.31 12.96
CA LEU A 342 -1.96 60.12 14.07
C LEU A 342 -2.71 61.33 13.51
N THR A 343 -4.01 61.43 13.79
CA THR A 343 -4.82 62.63 13.52
C THR A 343 -5.27 63.23 14.84
N GLY A 344 -5.35 64.54 14.93
CA GLY A 344 -5.86 65.20 16.11
C GLY A 344 -5.94 66.72 15.98
N THR A 345 -6.46 67.34 17.03
CA THR A 345 -6.68 68.78 17.15
C THR A 345 -6.19 69.24 18.51
N ILE A 346 -5.59 70.42 18.58
CA ILE A 346 -5.24 71.13 19.81
C ILE A 346 -5.97 72.48 19.81
N ALA A 347 -6.77 72.75 20.86
CA ALA A 347 -7.53 73.99 20.98
C ALA A 347 -7.77 74.38 22.45
N PRO A 348 -7.98 75.66 22.77
CA PRO A 348 -8.40 76.10 24.09
C PRO A 348 -9.75 75.48 24.47
N THR A 349 -9.89 74.94 25.69
CA THR A 349 -11.12 74.26 26.12
C THR A 349 -12.32 75.21 26.22
N ALA A 350 -12.08 76.45 26.62
CA ALA A 350 -13.10 77.49 26.81
C ALA A 350 -13.12 78.54 25.69
N GLY A 351 -12.43 78.28 24.57
CA GLY A 351 -12.22 79.27 23.50
C GLY A 351 -11.11 80.29 23.80
N PRO A 352 -10.76 81.14 22.82
CA PRO A 352 -9.82 82.24 23.03
C PRO A 352 -10.43 83.32 23.96
N PRO A 353 -9.60 84.13 24.64
CA PRO A 353 -8.13 84.19 24.55
C PRO A 353 -7.42 83.12 25.39
N VAL A 354 -6.22 82.72 24.95
CA VAL A 354 -5.32 81.86 25.73
C VAL A 354 -4.61 82.72 26.77
N LYS A 355 -4.69 82.38 28.05
CA LYS A 355 -3.99 83.02 29.18
C LYS A 355 -3.09 82.00 29.89
N TYR A 356 -2.26 82.48 30.81
CA TYR A 356 -1.53 81.60 31.73
C TYR A 356 -2.51 80.69 32.49
N LEU A 357 -2.20 79.39 32.60
CA LEU A 357 -3.05 78.34 33.15
C LEU A 357 -4.36 78.08 32.40
N THR A 358 -4.57 78.67 31.22
CA THR A 358 -5.72 78.29 30.38
C THR A 358 -5.66 76.80 30.09
N LYS A 359 -6.80 76.14 30.31
CA LYS A 359 -6.98 74.74 30.01
C LYS A 359 -7.07 74.56 28.49
N MET A 360 -6.21 73.72 27.96
CA MET A 360 -6.16 73.31 26.56
C MET A 360 -6.66 71.87 26.45
N SER A 361 -7.41 71.61 25.38
CA SER A 361 -7.87 70.26 25.01
C SER A 361 -7.04 69.74 23.84
N SER A 362 -6.71 68.46 23.88
CA SER A 362 -6.09 67.74 22.76
C SER A 362 -6.81 66.41 22.55
N PHE A 363 -7.31 66.18 21.34
CA PHE A 363 -8.09 65.00 21.02
C PHE A 363 -7.95 64.55 19.57
N GLY A 364 -8.22 63.28 19.30
CA GLY A 364 -8.06 62.72 17.97
C GLY A 364 -8.10 61.20 17.94
N PHE A 365 -7.58 60.62 16.86
CA PHE A 365 -7.50 59.18 16.68
C PHE A 365 -6.10 58.74 16.27
N LEU A 366 -5.63 57.65 16.87
CA LEU A 366 -4.47 56.90 16.42
C LEU A 366 -4.94 55.64 15.68
N LYS A 367 -4.60 55.57 14.40
CA LYS A 367 -4.97 54.43 13.53
C LYS A 367 -3.74 53.84 12.87
N ILE A 368 -3.73 52.53 12.69
CA ILE A 368 -2.72 51.81 11.92
C ILE A 368 -3.37 51.27 10.65
N ARG A 369 -2.65 51.35 9.51
CA ARG A 369 -3.13 50.70 8.30
C ARG A 369 -2.96 49.19 8.41
N ARG A 370 -4.06 48.46 8.23
CA ARG A 370 -4.10 47.00 8.25
C ARG A 370 -3.67 46.42 6.90
N ALA A 371 -3.40 45.12 6.88
CA ALA A 371 -2.95 44.39 5.69
C ALA A 371 -3.95 44.42 4.52
N ASP A 372 -5.23 44.67 4.82
CA ASP A 372 -6.33 44.84 3.85
C ASP A 372 -6.44 46.27 3.29
N GLY A 373 -5.56 47.19 3.70
CA GLY A 373 -5.57 48.60 3.31
C GLY A 373 -6.48 49.49 4.16
N SER A 374 -7.31 48.91 5.04
CA SER A 374 -8.18 49.65 5.95
C SER A 374 -7.40 50.30 7.10
N LEU A 375 -8.00 51.31 7.75
CA LEU A 375 -7.43 51.92 8.95
C LEU A 375 -8.08 51.30 10.20
N GLY A 376 -7.28 50.61 11.01
CA GLY A 376 -7.70 50.04 12.29
C GLY A 376 -7.28 50.90 13.48
N PRO A 377 -8.03 50.89 14.60
CA PRO A 377 -7.65 51.61 15.81
C PRO A 377 -6.41 51.01 16.48
N VAL A 378 -5.62 51.85 17.16
CA VAL A 378 -4.54 51.41 18.05
C VAL A 378 -4.96 51.70 19.49
N ALA A 379 -5.22 50.65 20.28
CA ALA A 379 -5.64 50.78 21.66
C ALA A 379 -4.47 50.85 22.64
N ASN A 380 -4.66 51.49 23.79
CA ASN A 380 -3.71 51.58 24.89
C ASN A 380 -2.31 52.11 24.49
N ALA A 381 -2.25 52.97 23.48
CA ALA A 381 -1.03 53.63 23.05
C ALA A 381 -0.98 55.05 23.63
N ARG A 382 0.18 55.46 24.13
CA ARG A 382 0.38 56.80 24.70
C ARG A 382 0.59 57.84 23.60
N VAL A 383 -0.23 58.89 23.63
CA VAL A 383 -0.09 60.10 22.82
C VAL A 383 0.27 61.25 23.76
N ASP A 384 1.46 61.80 23.59
CA ASP A 384 1.96 62.99 24.27
C ASP A 384 1.58 64.26 23.51
N VAL A 385 1.32 65.34 24.24
CA VAL A 385 1.26 66.70 23.71
C VAL A 385 2.59 67.36 23.99
N LEU A 386 3.26 67.83 22.95
CA LEU A 386 4.50 68.58 23.05
C LEU A 386 4.25 70.04 22.72
N ALA A 387 4.82 70.97 23.49
CA ALA A 387 4.79 72.39 23.19
C ALA A 387 6.19 73.01 23.27
N LYS A 388 6.40 74.09 22.52
CA LYS A 388 7.63 74.88 22.57
C LYS A 388 7.39 76.35 22.21
N ARG A 389 8.16 77.25 22.81
CA ARG A 389 8.34 78.63 22.36
C ARG A 389 9.31 78.70 21.17
N PRO A 390 9.26 79.76 20.35
CA PRO A 390 10.24 79.97 19.29
C PRO A 390 11.70 79.95 19.78
N ALA A 391 11.94 80.43 21.01
CA ALA A 391 13.28 80.49 21.62
C ALA A 391 13.71 79.19 22.32
N ASP A 392 12.81 78.22 22.52
CA ASP A 392 13.15 76.98 23.22
C ASP A 392 14.00 76.07 22.32
N ALA A 393 15.09 75.52 22.88
CA ALA A 393 15.98 74.60 22.18
C ALA A 393 15.33 73.23 21.85
N GLY A 394 14.19 72.92 22.48
CA GLY A 394 13.52 71.62 22.35
C GLY A 394 12.03 71.66 22.62
N TRP A 395 11.39 70.51 22.40
CA TRP A 395 9.97 70.29 22.69
C TRP A 395 9.77 69.78 24.12
N HIS A 396 8.80 70.34 24.84
CA HIS A 396 8.46 69.93 26.21
C HIS A 396 7.13 69.18 26.24
N VAL A 397 7.05 68.08 27.00
CA VAL A 397 5.78 67.36 27.22
C VAL A 397 4.91 68.19 28.17
N VAL A 398 3.75 68.64 27.69
CA VAL A 398 2.79 69.43 28.48
C VAL A 398 1.54 68.64 28.86
N GLY A 399 1.31 67.49 28.23
CA GLY A 399 0.18 66.61 28.51
C GLY A 399 0.34 65.24 27.84
N GLY A 400 -0.56 64.31 28.14
CA GLY A 400 -0.61 63.02 27.46
C GLY A 400 -1.76 62.13 27.91
N SER A 401 -2.19 61.23 27.04
CA SER A 401 -3.22 60.23 27.35
C SER A 401 -3.02 58.94 26.57
N TYR A 402 -3.66 57.88 27.06
CA TYR A 402 -3.71 56.59 26.36
C TYR A 402 -4.94 56.52 25.46
N THR A 403 -4.78 55.90 24.30
CA THR A 403 -5.89 55.67 23.37
C THR A 403 -6.86 54.61 23.88
N THR A 404 -8.16 54.80 23.63
CA THR A 404 -9.21 53.82 23.90
C THR A 404 -9.18 52.67 22.89
N SER A 405 -10.08 51.68 23.02
CA SER A 405 -10.25 50.57 22.07
C SER A 405 -10.57 51.03 20.64
N SER A 406 -11.18 52.21 20.46
CA SER A 406 -11.44 52.82 19.15
C SER A 406 -10.27 53.66 18.62
N GLY A 407 -9.14 53.68 19.32
CA GLY A 407 -7.97 54.50 18.98
C GLY A 407 -8.15 55.97 19.32
N TYR A 408 -9.27 56.35 19.95
CA TYR A 408 -9.53 57.72 20.36
C TYR A 408 -8.66 58.12 21.56
N PHE A 409 -8.12 59.32 21.57
CA PHE A 409 -7.48 59.90 22.76
C PHE A 409 -8.07 61.27 23.05
N TYR A 410 -8.07 61.63 24.33
CA TYR A 410 -8.44 62.95 24.82
C TYR A 410 -7.55 63.27 26.02
N ASN A 411 -7.01 64.48 26.08
CA ASN A 411 -6.26 64.97 27.22
C ASN A 411 -6.54 66.46 27.43
N ASN A 412 -6.50 66.87 28.69
CA ASN A 412 -6.45 68.27 29.07
C ASN A 412 -5.08 68.58 29.66
N TRP A 413 -4.57 69.76 29.34
CA TRP A 413 -3.33 70.29 29.88
C TRP A 413 -3.47 71.79 30.10
N GLN A 414 -2.55 72.39 30.86
CA GLN A 414 -2.57 73.82 31.16
C GLN A 414 -1.43 74.53 30.45
N VAL A 415 -1.70 75.75 29.97
CA VAL A 415 -0.66 76.61 29.40
C VAL A 415 0.27 77.07 30.50
N GLY A 416 1.52 76.62 30.45
CA GLY A 416 2.60 77.02 31.37
C GLY A 416 3.45 78.21 30.88
N PHE A 417 3.04 78.88 29.81
CA PHE A 417 3.75 80.00 29.19
C PHE A 417 3.24 81.35 29.73
N ALA A 418 4.13 82.30 29.95
CA ALA A 418 3.82 83.61 30.54
C ALA A 418 3.05 84.51 29.56
N ALA A 419 2.39 85.55 30.08
CA ALA A 419 1.72 86.55 29.27
C ALA A 419 2.70 87.22 28.28
N GLY A 420 2.28 87.40 27.03
CA GLY A 420 3.11 87.92 25.94
C GLY A 420 3.92 86.86 25.19
N GLU A 421 4.02 85.62 25.70
CA GLU A 421 4.73 84.54 25.01
C GLU A 421 3.90 83.94 23.87
N THR A 422 4.60 83.45 22.84
CA THR A 422 4.00 82.62 21.78
C THR A 422 4.53 81.20 21.89
N PHE A 423 3.68 80.22 21.60
CA PHE A 423 4.09 78.82 21.56
C PHE A 423 3.41 78.07 20.41
N THR A 424 4.02 76.95 20.03
CA THR A 424 3.44 75.96 19.10
C THR A 424 3.31 74.63 19.81
N ALA A 425 2.42 73.77 19.32
CA ALA A 425 2.23 72.43 19.86
C ALA A 425 2.20 71.36 18.77
N VAL A 426 2.61 70.14 19.09
CA VAL A 426 2.46 68.95 18.25
C VAL A 426 1.99 67.78 19.11
N LEU A 427 1.32 66.81 18.49
CA LEU A 427 1.00 65.54 19.12
C LEU A 427 2.09 64.54 18.73
N ARG A 428 2.62 63.79 19.71
CA ARG A 428 3.60 62.73 19.49
C ARG A 428 3.07 61.42 20.03
N TYR A 429 3.20 60.33 19.29
CA TYR A 429 2.99 58.99 19.84
C TYR A 429 4.33 58.27 19.94
N THR A 430 4.62 57.70 21.09
CA THR A 430 5.90 57.03 21.35
C THR A 430 5.71 55.54 21.10
N THR A 431 6.18 55.03 19.96
CA THR A 431 6.12 53.59 19.68
C THR A 431 7.34 52.86 20.19
N THR A 432 7.14 51.67 20.74
CA THR A 432 8.16 50.60 20.79
C THR A 432 8.29 49.84 19.46
N LEU A 433 7.59 50.28 18.40
CA LEU A 433 7.57 49.65 17.08
C LEU A 433 8.73 50.15 16.19
N PRO A 434 9.16 49.38 15.17
CA PRO A 434 10.39 49.66 14.43
C PRO A 434 10.35 50.97 13.61
N ARG A 435 10.99 52.01 14.15
CA ARG A 435 11.81 53.11 13.58
C ARG A 435 11.46 53.88 12.29
N THR A 436 10.35 53.68 11.56
CA THR A 436 10.16 54.41 10.27
C THR A 436 8.81 55.08 10.04
N ALA A 437 8.03 55.40 11.07
CA ALA A 437 6.86 56.27 10.94
C ALA A 437 7.14 57.67 11.54
N SER A 438 6.64 58.73 10.91
CA SER A 438 6.59 60.05 11.54
C SER A 438 5.79 59.92 12.83
N THR A 439 6.45 60.11 13.97
CA THR A 439 5.85 59.99 15.30
C THR A 439 5.08 61.23 15.72
N THR A 440 5.06 62.28 14.88
CA THR A 440 4.52 63.60 15.21
C THR A 440 3.45 64.06 14.22
N SER A 441 2.39 64.70 14.73
CA SER A 441 1.36 65.37 13.92
C SER A 441 1.90 66.64 13.24
N THR A 442 1.03 67.30 12.47
CA THR A 442 1.22 68.70 12.07
C THR A 442 1.37 69.61 13.29
N THR A 443 2.03 70.75 13.12
CA THR A 443 2.16 71.79 14.14
C THR A 443 0.86 72.58 14.28
N PHE A 444 0.43 72.80 15.51
CA PHE A 444 -0.70 73.63 15.89
C PHE A 444 -0.19 74.96 16.46
N GLY A 445 -0.88 76.05 16.12
CA GLY A 445 -0.50 77.41 16.49
C GLY A 445 0.12 78.20 15.32
N PRO A 446 0.83 79.30 15.59
CA PRO A 446 1.21 79.78 16.92
C PRO A 446 0.01 80.20 17.78
N PHE A 447 0.13 80.00 19.09
CA PHE A 447 -0.80 80.52 20.09
C PHE A 447 -0.10 81.65 20.85
N THR A 448 -0.79 82.77 21.07
CA THR A 448 -0.28 83.91 21.85
C THR A 448 -0.97 83.97 23.19
N VAL A 449 -0.20 83.96 24.28
CA VAL A 449 -0.71 84.09 25.65
C VAL A 449 -1.03 85.55 25.93
N GLN A 450 -2.31 85.86 26.14
CA GLN A 450 -2.79 87.19 26.49
C GLN A 450 -2.54 87.49 27.99
N PRO A 451 -2.46 88.77 28.36
CA PRO A 451 -2.40 89.22 29.75
C PRO A 451 -3.51 88.66 30.65
#